data_AF-A0A6A5G5N8-F1
#
_entry.id   AF-A0A6A5G5N8-F1
#
_cell.length_a   1.000
_cell.length_b   1.000
_cell.length_c   1.000
_cell.angle_alpha   90.00
_cell.angle_beta   90.00
_cell.angle_gamma   90.00
#
_symmetry.space_group_name_H-M   'P 1'
#
loop_
_entity.id
_entity.type
_entity.pdbx_description
1 polymer ?
#
loop_
_entity_poly.entity_id
_entity_poly.type
_entity_poly.pdbx_seq_one_letter_code
_entity_poly.pdbx_strand_id
1 'polypeptide(L)'
;MLIYVSIFLSMSVMTVVCLILSCHNTFNEKYMVFVNNGIDICKKFTIYGTVWKIYLMCILKVIFDTITISKVRKIRSRQGEAKFQKKEIDFLKQSLGQAIYLVIAIACQYIVPKLTTNSVAMFIFISLNWPMIHIVDGVLTLYFNGEIRKCLTMNRKIAVPGSNSVNVVVK
;
A
#
# COMPACT_ATOMS: atom_id res chain seq x y z
N MET A 1 -13.37 -9.03 -5.20
CA MET A 1 -13.76 -9.64 -3.91
C MET A 1 -13.17 -11.05 -3.75
N LEU A 2 -13.44 -12.00 -4.66
CA LEU A 2 -12.94 -13.39 -4.55
C LEU A 2 -11.40 -13.52 -4.48
N ILE A 3 -10.66 -12.71 -5.22
CA ILE A 3 -9.18 -12.71 -5.20
C ILE A 3 -8.66 -12.27 -3.82
N TYR A 4 -9.23 -11.21 -3.24
CA TYR A 4 -8.84 -10.75 -1.91
C TYR A 4 -9.17 -11.78 -0.83
N VAL A 5 -10.33 -12.44 -0.92
CA VAL A 5 -10.72 -13.53 0.00
C VAL A 5 -9.76 -14.72 -0.11
N SER A 6 -9.41 -15.13 -1.34
CA SER A 6 -8.44 -16.20 -1.58
C SER A 6 -7.07 -15.89 -0.99
N ILE A 7 -6.58 -14.67 -1.17
CA ILE A 7 -5.28 -14.27 -0.64
C ILE A 7 -5.32 -14.16 0.89
N PHE A 8 -6.40 -13.62 1.47
CA PHE A 8 -6.59 -13.56 2.91
C PHE A 8 -6.58 -14.97 3.53
N LEU A 9 -7.34 -15.90 2.95
CA LEU A 9 -7.34 -17.30 3.36
C LEU A 9 -5.92 -17.90 3.27
N SER A 10 -5.17 -17.62 2.20
CA SER A 10 -3.79 -18.07 2.05
C SER A 10 -2.83 -17.50 3.12
N MET A 11 -3.04 -16.25 3.57
CA MET A 11 -2.26 -15.65 4.67
C MET A 11 -2.60 -16.31 6.01
N SER A 12 -3.88 -16.58 6.25
CA SER A 12 -4.34 -17.30 7.45
C SER A 12 -3.77 -18.72 7.49
N VAL A 13 -3.80 -19.46 6.37
CA VAL A 13 -3.21 -20.80 6.28
C VAL A 13 -1.70 -20.76 6.54
N MET A 14 -0.97 -19.79 5.98
CA MET A 14 0.46 -19.62 6.30
C MET A 14 0.69 -19.39 7.80
N THR A 15 -0.13 -18.56 8.43
CA THR A 15 -0.03 -18.27 9.86
C THR A 15 -0.25 -19.54 10.69
N VAL A 16 -1.29 -20.32 10.36
CA VAL A 16 -1.60 -21.60 11.03
C VAL A 16 -0.48 -22.62 10.85
N VAL A 17 0.09 -22.75 9.65
CA VAL A 17 1.23 -23.65 9.38
C VAL A 17 2.45 -23.23 10.19
N CYS A 18 2.74 -21.93 10.30
CA CYS A 18 3.83 -21.42 11.13
C CYS A 18 3.62 -21.72 12.63
N LEU A 19 2.37 -21.70 13.12
CA LEU A 19 2.03 -22.09 14.49
C LEU A 19 2.25 -23.60 14.71
N ILE A 20 1.82 -24.46 13.78
CA ILE A 20 1.99 -25.92 13.88
C ILE A 20 3.48 -26.30 13.88
N LEU A 21 4.28 -25.67 13.01
CA LEU A 21 5.71 -25.93 12.91
C LEU A 21 6.54 -25.30 14.04
N SER A 22 5.88 -24.67 15.03
CA SER A 22 6.54 -23.94 16.13
C SER A 22 7.56 -22.91 15.62
N CYS A 23 7.24 -22.18 14.54
CA CYS A 23 8.08 -21.10 14.06
C CYS A 23 7.97 -19.90 15.04
N HIS A 24 8.82 -19.86 16.06
CA HIS A 24 8.88 -18.74 17.03
C HIS A 24 9.83 -17.63 16.56
N ASN A 25 9.37 -16.39 16.71
CA ASN A 25 10.21 -15.21 16.55
C ASN A 25 10.97 -14.96 17.86
N THR A 26 12.30 -15.05 17.83
CA THR A 26 13.15 -14.69 18.95
C THR A 26 13.70 -13.28 18.72
N PHE A 27 13.82 -12.51 19.81
CA PHE A 27 14.50 -11.23 19.74
C PHE A 27 15.98 -11.47 19.48
N ASN A 28 16.53 -10.84 18.44
CA ASN A 28 17.94 -10.90 18.13
C ASN A 28 18.60 -9.60 18.57
N GLU A 29 19.41 -9.68 19.61
CA GLU A 29 20.09 -8.53 20.21
C GLU A 29 21.03 -7.83 19.25
N LYS A 30 21.67 -8.56 18.32
CA LYS A 30 22.60 -8.01 17.34
C LYS A 30 21.91 -7.09 16.32
N TYR A 31 20.69 -7.42 15.94
CA TYR A 31 19.93 -6.67 14.95
C TYR A 31 18.79 -5.86 15.56
N MET A 32 18.60 -5.96 16.89
CA MET A 32 17.50 -5.37 17.66
C MET A 32 16.11 -5.66 17.05
N VAL A 33 15.96 -6.81 16.40
CA VAL A 33 14.70 -7.19 15.74
C VAL A 33 14.30 -8.60 16.08
N PHE A 34 13.00 -8.85 16.04
CA PHE A 34 12.44 -10.18 16.09
C PHE A 34 12.73 -10.89 14.76
N VAL A 35 13.52 -11.96 14.83
CA VAL A 35 13.78 -12.84 13.69
C VAL A 35 13.26 -14.22 14.00
N ASN A 36 12.75 -14.87 12.97
CA ASN A 36 12.30 -16.25 13.06
C ASN A 36 13.52 -17.16 13.27
N ASN A 37 13.65 -17.73 14.46
CA ASN A 37 14.71 -18.69 14.82
C ASN A 37 14.29 -20.14 14.53
N GLY A 38 13.15 -20.34 13.86
CA GLY A 38 12.70 -21.65 13.43
C GLY A 38 13.62 -22.31 12.41
N ILE A 39 13.38 -23.59 12.17
CA ILE A 39 14.00 -24.44 11.13
C ILE A 39 14.12 -23.66 9.81
N ASP A 40 15.18 -23.86 9.03
CA ASP A 40 15.44 -23.17 7.75
C ASP A 40 14.22 -23.11 6.81
N ILE A 41 13.36 -24.12 6.90
CA ILE A 41 12.07 -24.21 6.21
C ILE A 41 11.15 -23.05 6.60
N CYS A 42 10.98 -22.74 7.89
CA CYS A 42 10.18 -21.61 8.39
C CYS A 42 10.69 -20.28 7.81
N LYS A 43 12.01 -20.09 7.80
CA LYS A 43 12.64 -18.85 7.31
C LYS A 43 12.44 -18.67 5.80
N LYS A 44 12.69 -19.72 5.01
CA LYS A 44 12.46 -19.69 3.56
C LYS A 44 10.98 -19.52 3.23
N PHE A 45 10.11 -20.30 3.86
CA PHE A 45 8.68 -20.26 3.62
C PHE A 45 8.07 -18.89 3.97
N THR A 46 8.48 -18.31 5.10
CA THR A 46 8.01 -16.97 5.51
C THR A 46 8.53 -15.88 4.57
N ILE A 47 9.83 -15.86 4.26
CA ILE A 47 10.43 -14.80 3.43
C ILE A 47 9.94 -14.90 1.98
N TYR A 48 10.16 -16.04 1.32
CA TYR A 48 9.81 -16.19 -0.09
C TYR A 48 8.29 -16.17 -0.30
N GLY A 49 7.53 -16.81 0.60
CA GLY A 49 6.07 -16.82 0.54
C GLY A 49 5.47 -15.42 0.70
N THR A 50 5.96 -14.64 1.66
CA THR A 50 5.44 -13.28 1.91
C THR A 50 5.83 -12.32 0.79
N VAL A 51 7.11 -12.33 0.38
CA VAL A 51 7.61 -11.44 -0.67
C VAL A 51 6.92 -11.71 -2.00
N TRP A 52 6.83 -12.98 -2.41
CA TRP A 52 6.16 -13.36 -3.64
C TRP A 52 4.67 -12.96 -3.65
N LYS A 53 3.98 -13.14 -2.53
CA LYS A 53 2.58 -12.72 -2.39
C LYS A 53 2.41 -11.21 -2.52
N ILE A 54 3.29 -10.41 -1.91
CA ILE A 54 3.25 -8.95 -2.04
C ILE A 54 3.46 -8.52 -3.50
N TYR A 55 4.45 -9.10 -4.19
CA TYR A 55 4.67 -8.82 -5.61
C TYR A 55 3.45 -9.18 -6.47
N LEU A 56 2.86 -10.36 -6.23
CA LEU A 56 1.65 -10.79 -6.93
C LEU A 56 0.49 -9.81 -6.68
N MET A 57 0.29 -9.35 -5.44
CA MET A 57 -0.71 -8.33 -5.12
C MET A 57 -0.47 -7.02 -5.87
N CYS A 58 0.77 -6.54 -5.93
CA CYS A 58 1.13 -5.34 -6.67
C CYS A 58 0.77 -5.44 -8.16
N ILE A 59 1.13 -6.57 -8.78
CA ILE A 59 0.85 -6.82 -10.20
C ILE A 59 -0.67 -6.85 -10.44
N LEU A 60 -1.40 -7.62 -9.63
CA LEU A 60 -2.86 -7.71 -9.74
C LEU A 60 -3.53 -6.36 -9.57
N LYS A 61 -3.07 -5.53 -8.61
CA LYS A 61 -3.58 -4.18 -8.39
C LYS A 61 -3.44 -3.32 -9.65
N VAL A 62 -2.24 -3.25 -10.24
CA VAL A 62 -2.00 -2.47 -11.48
C VAL A 62 -2.85 -2.98 -12.64
N ILE A 63 -3.03 -4.30 -12.77
CA ILE A 63 -3.90 -4.90 -13.78
C ILE A 63 -5.36 -4.47 -13.57
N PHE A 64 -5.87 -4.57 -12.34
CA PHE A 64 -7.25 -4.17 -12.03
C PHE A 64 -7.50 -2.69 -12.28
N ASP A 65 -6.55 -1.82 -11.91
CA ASP A 65 -6.66 -0.39 -12.16
C ASP A 65 -6.67 -0.08 -13.66
N THR A 66 -5.82 -0.76 -14.43
CA THR A 66 -5.78 -0.64 -15.90
C THR A 66 -7.07 -1.13 -16.55
N ILE A 67 -7.60 -2.29 -16.12
CA ILE A 67 -8.89 -2.82 -16.61
C ILE A 67 -10.03 -1.86 -16.27
N THR A 68 -10.04 -1.33 -15.04
CA THR A 68 -11.08 -0.41 -14.56
C THR A 68 -11.12 0.83 -15.43
N ILE A 69 -9.98 1.45 -15.68
CA ILE A 69 -9.89 2.62 -16.57
C ILE A 69 -10.24 2.26 -18.00
N SER A 70 -9.78 1.12 -18.51
CA SER A 70 -10.12 0.67 -19.87
C SER A 70 -11.63 0.50 -20.05
N LYS A 71 -12.33 -0.02 -19.03
CA LYS A 71 -13.80 -0.14 -19.02
C LYS A 71 -14.49 1.22 -18.94
N VAL A 72 -14.03 2.10 -18.04
CA VAL A 72 -14.57 3.48 -17.92
C VAL A 72 -14.43 4.23 -19.25
N ARG A 73 -13.29 4.10 -19.91
CA ARG A 73 -13.04 4.67 -21.25
C ARG A 73 -13.98 4.11 -22.30
N LYS A 74 -14.19 2.80 -22.33
CA LYS A 74 -15.10 2.17 -23.31
C LYS A 74 -16.53 2.73 -23.17
N ILE A 75 -16.97 3.02 -21.95
CA ILE A 75 -18.29 3.62 -21.70
C ILE A 75 -18.31 5.09 -22.16
N ARG A 76 -17.30 5.88 -21.77
CA ARG A 76 -17.21 7.31 -22.11
C ARG A 76 -17.03 7.57 -23.60
N SER A 77 -16.26 6.73 -24.28
CA SER A 77 -16.11 6.80 -25.73
C SER A 77 -17.44 6.57 -26.46
N ARG A 78 -18.36 5.76 -25.90
CA ARG A 78 -19.72 5.62 -26.44
C ARG A 78 -20.60 6.84 -26.17
N GLN A 79 -20.26 7.63 -25.15
CA GLN A 79 -20.93 8.88 -24.80
C GLN A 79 -20.33 10.11 -25.52
N GLY A 80 -19.39 9.90 -26.46
CA GLY A 80 -18.78 10.98 -27.24
C GLY A 80 -17.45 11.53 -26.69
N GLU A 81 -16.98 11.05 -25.54
CA GLU A 81 -15.70 11.48 -24.96
C GLU A 81 -14.56 10.51 -25.28
N ALA A 82 -13.81 10.80 -26.36
CA ALA A 82 -12.71 9.93 -26.83
C ALA A 82 -11.34 10.20 -26.16
N LYS A 83 -11.13 11.42 -25.64
CA LYS A 83 -9.83 11.83 -25.06
C LYS A 83 -9.66 11.30 -23.63
N PHE A 84 -8.42 11.00 -23.25
CA PHE A 84 -8.09 10.71 -21.85
C PHE A 84 -8.36 11.93 -20.99
N GLN A 85 -9.14 11.73 -19.93
CA GLN A 85 -9.29 12.76 -18.91
C GLN A 85 -8.05 12.74 -18.02
N LYS A 86 -7.63 13.94 -17.58
CA LYS A 86 -6.52 14.11 -16.65
C LYS A 86 -6.68 13.23 -15.39
N LYS A 87 -7.91 13.10 -14.88
CA LYS A 87 -8.23 12.26 -13.72
C LYS A 87 -7.92 10.77 -13.94
N GLU A 88 -8.14 10.25 -15.14
CA GLU A 88 -7.83 8.84 -15.47
C GLU A 88 -6.31 8.61 -15.49
N ILE A 89 -5.56 9.55 -16.07
CA ILE A 89 -4.10 9.51 -16.12
C ILE A 89 -3.51 9.64 -14.71
N ASP A 90 -4.04 10.57 -13.90
CA ASP A 90 -3.57 10.79 -12.55
C ASP A 90 -3.83 9.56 -11.65
N PHE A 91 -4.96 8.86 -11.84
CA PHE A 91 -5.23 7.61 -11.15
C PHE A 91 -4.23 6.49 -11.53
N LEU A 92 -3.87 6.36 -12.81
CA LEU A 92 -2.82 5.41 -13.23
C LEU A 92 -1.47 5.75 -12.62
N LYS A 93 -1.09 7.03 -12.65
CA LYS A 93 0.17 7.50 -12.05
C LYS A 93 0.22 7.23 -10.55
N GLN A 94 -0.90 7.42 -9.86
CA GLN A 94 -1.04 7.05 -8.45
C GLN A 94 -0.81 5.55 -8.25
N SER A 95 -1.55 4.69 -8.94
CA SER A 95 -1.45 3.24 -8.77
C SER A 95 -0.06 2.70 -9.10
N LEU A 96 0.51 3.14 -10.23
CA LEU A 96 1.88 2.76 -10.63
C LEU A 96 2.92 3.28 -9.66
N GLY A 97 2.80 4.53 -9.20
CA GLY A 97 3.71 5.13 -8.23
C GLY A 97 3.71 4.36 -6.90
N GLN A 98 2.53 4.00 -6.40
CA GLN A 98 2.37 3.19 -5.18
C GLN A 98 3.00 1.81 -5.35
N ALA A 99 2.77 1.15 -6.50
CA ALA A 99 3.34 -0.16 -6.79
C ALA A 99 4.88 -0.11 -6.88
N ILE A 100 5.44 0.86 -7.60
CA ILE A 100 6.89 1.05 -7.74
C ILE A 100 7.53 1.32 -6.37
N TYR A 101 6.95 2.23 -5.58
CA TYR A 101 7.47 2.55 -4.26
C TYR A 101 7.47 1.31 -3.33
N LEU A 102 6.39 0.54 -3.34
CA LEU A 102 6.31 -0.68 -2.54
C LEU A 102 7.38 -1.70 -2.95
N VAL A 103 7.63 -1.91 -4.25
CA VAL A 103 8.71 -2.79 -4.74
C VAL A 103 10.07 -2.32 -4.23
N ILE A 104 10.36 -1.01 -4.31
CA ILE A 104 11.60 -0.43 -3.81
C ILE A 104 11.72 -0.61 -2.30
N ALA A 105 10.67 -0.31 -1.54
CA ALA A 105 10.68 -0.42 -0.08
C ALA A 105 10.90 -1.88 0.40
N ILE A 106 10.33 -2.86 -0.30
CA ILE A 106 10.58 -4.28 -0.05
C ILE A 106 12.03 -4.63 -0.39
N ALA A 107 12.59 -4.16 -1.51
CA ALA A 107 14.00 -4.38 -1.82
C ALA A 107 14.93 -3.78 -0.76
N CYS A 108 14.67 -2.54 -0.33
CA CYS A 108 15.40 -1.85 0.73
C CYS A 108 15.33 -2.63 2.05
N GLN A 109 14.20 -3.24 2.39
CA GLN A 109 14.04 -4.08 3.59
C GLN A 109 15.08 -5.21 3.66
N TYR A 110 15.55 -5.74 2.52
CA TYR A 110 16.54 -6.83 2.47
C TYR A 110 17.97 -6.35 2.18
N ILE A 111 18.13 -5.21 1.52
CA ILE A 111 19.45 -4.67 1.15
C ILE A 111 20.04 -3.85 2.31
N VAL A 112 19.26 -2.94 2.91
CA VAL A 112 19.76 -2.00 3.93
C VAL A 112 20.36 -2.73 5.15
N PRO A 113 19.77 -3.81 5.68
CA PRO A 113 20.40 -4.57 6.77
C PRO A 113 21.78 -5.16 6.44
N LYS A 114 22.14 -5.27 5.15
CA LYS A 114 23.48 -5.71 4.70
C LYS A 114 24.47 -4.56 4.53
N LEU A 115 23.98 -3.31 4.48
CA LEU A 115 24.79 -2.11 4.25
C LEU A 115 25.22 -1.42 5.56
N THR A 116 24.64 -1.80 6.70
CA THR A 116 24.97 -1.20 7.99
C THR A 116 25.16 -2.27 9.06
N THR A 117 26.15 -2.08 9.92
CA THR A 117 26.38 -2.89 11.13
C THR A 117 25.82 -2.22 12.39
N ASN A 118 25.29 -0.99 12.28
CA ASN A 118 24.72 -0.25 13.39
C ASN A 118 23.31 -0.77 13.72
N SER A 119 23.18 -1.43 14.87
CA SER A 119 21.94 -2.05 15.35
C SER A 119 20.81 -1.03 15.58
N VAL A 120 21.12 0.17 16.08
CA VAL A 120 20.14 1.24 16.30
C VAL A 120 19.59 1.75 14.97
N ALA A 121 20.48 1.99 13.99
CA ALA A 121 20.05 2.42 12.66
C ALA A 121 19.19 1.36 11.97
N MET A 122 19.54 0.07 12.13
CA MET A 122 18.77 -1.05 11.58
C MET A 122 17.39 -1.17 12.24
N PHE A 123 17.32 -1.04 13.56
CA PHE A 123 16.06 -1.03 14.31
C PHE A 123 15.13 0.09 13.81
N ILE A 124 15.63 1.33 13.79
CA ILE A 124 14.86 2.49 13.32
C ILE A 124 14.37 2.26 11.88
N PHE A 125 15.24 1.78 10.99
CA PHE A 125 14.88 1.51 9.61
C PHE A 125 13.77 0.45 9.51
N ILE A 126 13.93 -0.71 10.15
CA ILE A 126 12.95 -1.80 10.08
C ILE A 126 11.61 -1.39 10.71
N SER A 127 11.64 -0.69 11.84
CA SER A 127 10.43 -0.21 12.53
C SER A 127 9.67 0.84 11.72
N LEU A 128 10.37 1.74 11.02
CA LEU A 128 9.74 2.81 10.25
C LEU A 128 9.41 2.43 8.80
N ASN A 129 10.05 1.41 8.22
CA ASN A 129 9.86 1.09 6.81
C ASN A 129 8.40 0.75 6.47
N TRP A 130 7.73 -0.04 7.32
CA TRP A 130 6.34 -0.44 7.07
C TRP A 130 5.34 0.74 7.19
N PRO A 131 5.37 1.55 8.26
CA PRO A 131 4.59 2.80 8.30
C PRO A 131 4.86 3.74 7.12
N MET A 132 6.12 3.87 6.70
CA MET A 132 6.50 4.76 5.60
C MET A 132 5.85 4.39 4.26
N ILE A 133 5.68 3.09 3.98
CA ILE A 133 4.92 2.61 2.82
C ILE A 133 3.51 3.20 2.81
N HIS A 134 2.80 3.13 3.93
CA HIS A 134 1.43 3.64 4.03
C HIS A 134 1.35 5.17 3.99
N ILE A 135 2.36 5.85 4.54
CA ILE A 135 2.47 7.31 4.43
C ILE A 135 2.61 7.72 2.96
N VAL A 136 3.52 7.08 2.22
CA VAL A 136 3.72 7.39 0.80
C VAL A 136 2.49 7.05 -0.04
N ASP A 137 1.82 5.94 0.25
CA ASP A 137 0.53 5.62 -0.39
C ASP A 137 -0.50 6.73 -0.20
N GLY A 138 -0.62 7.26 1.02
CA GLY A 138 -1.50 8.38 1.35
C GLY A 138 -1.09 9.68 0.64
N VAL A 139 0.22 9.99 0.62
CA VAL A 139 0.76 11.18 -0.06
C VAL A 139 0.50 11.12 -1.56
N LEU A 140 0.75 9.99 -2.21
CA LEU A 140 0.47 9.81 -3.65
C LEU A 140 -1.02 9.96 -3.95
N THR A 141 -1.87 9.43 -3.07
CA THR A 141 -3.34 9.59 -3.17
C THR A 141 -3.74 11.06 -3.10
N LEU A 142 -3.22 11.82 -2.14
CA LEU A 142 -3.47 13.26 -2.02
C LEU A 142 -2.90 14.05 -3.20
N TYR A 143 -1.74 13.65 -3.70
CA TYR A 143 -1.06 14.36 -4.79
C TYR A 143 -1.82 14.24 -6.12
N PHE A 144 -2.25 13.03 -6.48
CA PHE A 144 -2.92 12.74 -7.75
C PHE A 144 -4.43 12.94 -7.70
N ASN A 145 -5.06 12.91 -6.51
CA ASN A 145 -6.51 13.07 -6.38
C ASN A 145 -6.90 14.49 -5.92
N GLY A 146 -7.09 15.38 -6.90
CA GLY A 146 -7.45 16.77 -6.66
C GLY A 146 -8.80 16.97 -5.95
N GLU A 147 -9.75 16.04 -6.09
CA GLU A 147 -11.05 16.10 -5.40
C GLU A 147 -10.89 15.88 -3.90
N ILE A 148 -10.05 14.91 -3.50
CA ILE A 148 -9.75 14.66 -2.09
C ILE A 148 -9.11 15.91 -1.45
N ARG A 149 -8.17 16.56 -2.15
CA ARG A 149 -7.58 17.83 -1.65
C ARG A 149 -8.61 18.94 -1.50
N LYS A 150 -9.52 19.07 -2.46
CA LYS A 150 -10.61 20.06 -2.38
C LYS A 150 -11.54 19.76 -1.20
N CYS A 151 -11.92 18.51 -1.00
CA CYS A 151 -12.74 18.09 0.14
C CYS A 151 -12.06 18.42 1.48
N LEU A 152 -10.77 18.08 1.63
CA LEU A 152 -10.00 18.37 2.84
C LEU A 152 -9.81 19.86 3.13
N THR A 153 -9.73 20.70 2.08
CA THR A 153 -9.61 22.16 2.23
C THR A 153 -10.96 22.86 2.38
N MET A 154 -12.04 22.31 1.83
CA MET A 154 -13.40 22.84 1.98
C MET A 154 -13.94 22.57 3.39
N ASN A 155 -13.65 21.40 3.99
CA ASN A 155 -13.96 21.12 5.39
C ASN A 155 -13.17 21.99 6.39
N ARG A 156 -12.03 22.57 6.00
CA ARG A 156 -11.32 23.59 6.80
C ARG A 156 -11.97 24.98 6.73
N LYS A 157 -12.83 25.24 5.73
CA LYS A 157 -13.54 26.53 5.60
C LYS A 157 -14.84 26.60 6.41
N ILE A 158 -15.27 25.50 7.04
CA ILE A 158 -16.39 25.47 8.00
C ILE A 158 -15.80 25.50 9.41
N ALA A 159 -15.16 26.61 9.76
CA ALA A 159 -14.80 26.94 11.14
C ALA A 159 -14.87 28.46 11.32
N VAL A 160 -16.10 28.90 11.63
CA VAL A 160 -16.57 30.16 12.26
C VAL A 160 -16.08 31.49 11.65
N PRO A 161 -17.03 32.32 11.19
CA PRO A 161 -17.29 33.51 11.99
C PRO A 161 -18.79 33.70 12.21
N GLY A 162 -19.17 34.19 13.39
CA GLY A 162 -20.49 34.75 13.60
C GLY A 162 -20.74 35.84 12.55
N SER A 163 -21.57 35.54 11.56
CA SER A 163 -22.16 36.47 10.61
C SER A 163 -23.18 35.71 9.76
N ASN A 164 -24.42 35.77 10.23
CA ASN A 164 -25.70 35.59 9.55
C ASN A 164 -25.84 34.46 8.51
N SER A 165 -26.61 33.46 8.93
CA SER A 165 -27.22 32.37 8.18
C SER A 165 -27.85 32.82 6.85
N VAL A 166 -27.29 32.30 5.75
CA VAL A 166 -27.99 32.26 4.44
C VAL A 166 -28.31 30.81 4.11
N ASN A 167 -29.60 30.50 4.04
CA ASN A 167 -30.13 29.22 3.59
C ASN A 167 -29.79 29.02 2.10
N VAL A 168 -29.13 27.91 1.77
CA VAL A 168 -29.05 27.44 0.37
C VAL A 168 -29.80 26.12 0.29
N VAL A 169 -31.02 26.21 -0.28
CA VAL A 169 -31.86 25.08 -0.66
C VAL A 169 -31.15 24.31 -1.77
N VAL A 170 -30.90 23.03 -1.54
CA VAL A 170 -30.46 22.09 -2.57
C VAL A 170 -31.70 21.67 -3.36
N LYS A 171 -31.69 21.91 -4.67
CA LYS A 171 -32.61 21.29 -5.64
C LYS A 171 -31.81 20.42 -6.58
#